data_AF-A0A940I9E0-F1
#
_entry.id   AF-A0A940I9E0-F1
#
_cell.length_a   1.000
_cell.length_b   1.000
_cell.length_c   1.000
_cell.angle_alpha   90.00
_cell.angle_beta   90.00
_cell.angle_gamma   90.00
#
_symmetry.space_group_name_H-M   'P 1'
#
loop_
_entity.id
_entity.type
_entity.pdbx_description
1 polymer ?
#
loop_
_entity_poly.entity_id
_entity_poly.type
_entity_poly.pdbx_seq_one_letter_code
_entity_poly.pdbx_strand_id
1 'polypeptide(L)'
;MSTIKQMEEIIAQFPPIRYDGSSERRDSLNNVAVNKDQQLEYVKQRLSMFLQMLDALDPEQAELEDIDRLIEMIDELEAKVEQVKK
;
A
#
# COMPACT_ATOMS: atom_id res chain seq x y z
N MET A 1 -7.10 -6.56 -24.58
CA MET A 1 -7.13 -5.57 -23.48
C MET A 1 -5.72 -5.48 -22.93
N SER A 2 -5.16 -4.27 -22.80
CA SER A 2 -3.81 -4.08 -22.24
C SER A 2 -3.89 -4.06 -20.72
N THR A 3 -2.89 -4.61 -20.03
CA THR A 3 -2.77 -4.69 -18.56
C THR A 3 -3.06 -3.37 -17.86
N ILE A 4 -2.72 -2.25 -18.52
CA ILE A 4 -2.98 -0.88 -18.04
C ILE A 4 -4.48 -0.60 -17.91
N LYS A 5 -5.30 -1.02 -18.89
CA LYS A 5 -6.77 -0.85 -18.84
C LYS A 5 -7.41 -1.69 -17.73
N GLN A 6 -6.83 -2.87 -17.48
CA GLN A 6 -7.31 -3.76 -16.42
C GLN A 6 -6.97 -3.20 -15.03
N MET A 7 -5.81 -2.54 -14.89
CA MET A 7 -5.45 -1.77 -13.71
C MET A 7 -6.39 -0.58 -13.48
N GLU A 8 -6.72 0.20 -14.51
CA GLU A 8 -7.66 1.34 -14.38
C GLU A 8 -9.07 0.90 -13.97
N GLU A 9 -9.58 -0.21 -14.52
CA GLU A 9 -10.88 -0.78 -14.13
C GLU A 9 -10.90 -1.22 -12.66
N ILE A 10 -9.83 -1.90 -12.21
CA ILE A 10 -9.70 -2.35 -10.82
C ILE A 10 -9.63 -1.15 -9.87
N ILE A 11 -8.88 -0.11 -10.22
CA ILE A 11 -8.75 1.11 -9.41
C ILE A 11 -10.08 1.88 -9.35
N ALA A 12 -10.84 1.93 -10.45
CA ALA A 12 -12.14 2.60 -10.52
C ALA A 12 -13.25 1.90 -9.71
N GLN A 13 -13.06 0.62 -9.38
CA GLN A 13 -14.02 -0.18 -8.60
C GLN A 13 -13.93 0.10 -7.09
N PHE A 14 -12.84 0.72 -6.65
CA PHE A 14 -12.68 1.23 -5.29
C PHE A 14 -13.05 2.71 -5.27
N PRO A 15 -13.98 3.15 -4.40
CA PRO A 15 -14.30 4.56 -4.29
C PRO A 15 -13.01 5.34 -3.94
N PRO A 16 -12.76 6.51 -4.56
CA PRO A 16 -11.64 7.34 -4.16
C PRO A 16 -11.79 7.64 -2.67
N ILE A 17 -10.75 7.35 -1.89
CA ILE A 17 -10.73 7.66 -0.47
C ILE A 17 -10.74 9.19 -0.38
N ARG A 18 -11.93 9.77 -0.29
CA ARG A 18 -12.10 11.16 0.10
C ARG A 18 -11.70 11.22 1.56
N TYR A 19 -10.53 11.77 1.83
CA TYR A 19 -10.24 12.29 3.17
C TYR A 19 -11.11 13.53 3.36
N ASP A 20 -12.39 13.33 3.66
CA ASP A 20 -13.27 14.40 4.08
C ASP A 20 -13.00 14.67 5.56
N GLY A 21 -12.15 15.68 5.80
CA GLY A 21 -11.78 16.11 7.14
C GLY A 21 -12.88 16.86 7.88
N SER A 22 -14.15 16.78 7.45
CA SER A 22 -15.20 17.66 7.96
C SER A 22 -16.62 17.12 7.76
N SER A 23 -17.02 16.10 8.52
CA SER A 23 -18.39 16.09 9.08
C SER A 23 -18.59 15.17 10.28
N GLU A 24 -18.98 15.82 11.38
CA GLU A 24 -20.07 15.39 12.28
C GLU A 24 -19.84 14.18 13.22
N ARG A 25 -19.19 14.51 14.34
CA ARG A 25 -19.71 14.32 15.71
C ARG A 25 -20.83 13.28 15.88
N ARG A 26 -20.49 11.98 15.90
CA ARG A 26 -21.06 10.89 16.74
C ARG A 26 -20.72 9.49 16.17
N ASP A 27 -19.44 9.17 15.92
CA ASP A 27 -19.01 7.75 15.74
C ASP A 27 -17.46 7.61 15.80
N SER A 28 -16.83 8.46 16.63
CA SER A 28 -15.40 8.79 16.52
C SER A 28 -14.43 7.65 16.87
N LEU A 29 -14.89 6.57 17.51
CA LEU A 29 -14.04 5.45 17.90
C LEU A 29 -14.13 4.28 16.91
N ASN A 30 -15.30 4.06 16.31
CA ASN A 30 -15.51 2.93 15.41
C ASN A 30 -14.92 3.21 14.01
N ASN A 31 -15.01 4.44 13.53
CA ASN A 31 -14.47 4.82 12.21
C ASN A 31 -12.93 4.88 12.20
N VAL A 32 -12.31 5.30 13.31
CA VAL A 32 -10.83 5.35 13.42
C VAL A 32 -10.23 3.93 13.47
N ALA A 33 -10.87 3.01 14.20
CA ALA A 33 -10.44 1.61 14.24
C ALA A 33 -10.56 0.95 12.86
N VAL A 34 -11.71 1.06 12.19
CA VAL A 34 -11.93 0.54 10.83
C VAL A 34 -10.91 1.13 9.84
N ASN A 35 -10.57 2.42 9.96
CA ASN A 35 -9.54 3.04 9.14
C ASN A 35 -8.15 2.45 9.40
N LYS A 36 -7.77 2.22 10.67
CA LYS A 36 -6.49 1.61 11.03
C LYS A 36 -6.37 0.16 10.52
N ASP A 37 -7.43 -0.64 10.63
CA ASP A 37 -7.46 -2.00 10.09
C ASP A 37 -7.29 -2.01 8.56
N GLN A 38 -7.94 -1.08 7.84
CA GLN A 38 -7.76 -0.92 6.40
C GLN A 38 -6.35 -0.46 6.00
N GLN A 39 -5.76 0.48 6.76
CA GLN A 39 -4.38 0.91 6.52
C GLN A 39 -3.38 -0.23 6.78
N LEU A 40 -3.63 -1.05 7.81
CA LEU A 40 -2.81 -2.23 8.10
C LEU A 40 -2.92 -3.30 6.99
N GLU A 41 -4.12 -3.52 6.46
CA GLU A 41 -4.33 -4.44 5.33
C GLU A 41 -3.59 -3.99 4.07
N TYR A 42 -3.60 -2.68 3.77
CA TYR A 42 -2.82 -2.12 2.66
C TYR A 42 -1.32 -2.40 2.80
N VAL A 43 -0.76 -2.20 4.00
CA VAL A 43 0.65 -2.49 4.28
C VAL A 43 0.94 -3.99 4.07
N LYS A 44 0.07 -4.87 4.55
CA LYS A 44 0.23 -6.33 4.37
C LYS A 44 0.22 -6.71 2.90
N GLN A 45 -0.73 -6.18 2.11
CA GLN A 45 -0.79 -6.42 0.67
C GLN A 45 0.46 -5.91 -0.04
N ARG A 46 0.94 -4.71 0.31
CA ARG A 46 2.11 -4.11 -0.31
C ARG A 46 3.41 -4.86 0.05
N LEU A 47 3.51 -5.39 1.27
CA LEU A 47 4.59 -6.29 1.67
C LEU A 47 4.54 -7.62 0.91
N SER A 48 3.36 -8.22 0.73
CA SER A 48 3.23 -9.44 -0.09
C SER A 48 3.68 -9.21 -1.54
N MET A 49 3.34 -8.07 -2.14
CA MET A 49 3.85 -7.72 -3.47
C MET A 49 5.37 -7.53 -3.50
N PHE A 50 5.94 -6.90 -2.47
CA PHE A 50 7.39 -6.78 -2.32
C PHE A 50 8.09 -8.14 -2.28
N LEU A 51 7.57 -9.09 -1.50
CA LEU A 51 8.13 -10.44 -1.41
C LEU A 51 8.06 -11.19 -2.75
N GLN A 52 6.97 -11.04 -3.51
CA GLN A 52 6.87 -11.63 -4.84
C GLN A 52 7.89 -11.03 -5.82
N MET A 53 8.18 -9.73 -5.71
CA MET A 53 9.20 -9.08 -6.53
C MET A 53 10.60 -9.54 -6.14
N LEU A 54 10.85 -9.70 -4.83
CA LEU A 54 12.10 -10.24 -4.30
C LEU A 54 12.34 -11.69 -4.77
N ASP A 55 11.31 -12.54 -4.71
CA ASP A 55 11.39 -13.94 -5.17
C ASP A 55 11.57 -14.06 -6.69
N ALA A 56 11.08 -13.08 -7.45
CA ALA A 56 11.26 -13.02 -8.90
C ALA A 56 12.60 -12.41 -9.33
N LEU A 57 13.35 -11.81 -8.39
CA LEU A 57 14.64 -11.21 -8.69
C LEU A 57 15.72 -12.29 -8.82
N ASP A 58 16.36 -12.36 -9.98
CA ASP A 58 17.51 -13.23 -10.20
C ASP A 58 18.79 -12.55 -9.67
N PRO A 59 19.49 -13.14 -8.68
CA PRO A 59 20.64 -12.51 -8.05
C PRO A 59 21.85 -12.37 -8.98
N GLU A 60 21.91 -13.12 -10.08
CA GLU A 60 22.97 -13.01 -11.10
C GLU A 60 22.66 -11.91 -12.13
N GLN A 61 21.40 -11.48 -12.25
CA GLN A 61 20.96 -10.42 -13.17
C GLN A 61 20.58 -9.11 -12.48
N ALA A 62 20.40 -9.11 -11.16
CA ALA A 62 20.02 -7.94 -10.38
C ALA A 62 21.08 -6.84 -10.47
N GLU A 63 20.65 -5.64 -10.87
CA GLU A 63 21.52 -4.47 -10.90
C GLU A 63 21.45 -3.70 -9.58
N LEU A 64 22.44 -2.83 -9.34
CA LEU A 64 22.47 -1.96 -8.16
C LEU A 64 21.19 -1.12 -8.03
N GLU A 65 20.65 -0.66 -9.16
CA GLU A 65 19.40 0.12 -9.19
C GLU A 65 18.17 -0.70 -8.77
N ASP A 66 18.15 -2.01 -9.03
CA ASP A 66 17.07 -2.89 -8.56
C ASP A 66 17.12 -3.03 -7.04
N ILE A 67 18.32 -3.15 -6.48
CA ILE A 67 18.53 -3.19 -5.03
C ILE A 67 18.13 -1.85 -4.39
N ASP A 68 18.49 -0.72 -4.99
CA ASP A 68 18.09 0.60 -4.49
C ASP A 68 16.55 0.77 -4.48
N ARG A 69 15.85 0.29 -5.52
CA ARG A 69 14.37 0.30 -5.56
C ARG A 69 13.74 -0.60 -4.52
N LEU A 70 14.34 -1.76 -4.24
CA LEU A 70 13.86 -2.66 -3.19
C LEU A 70 14.02 -2.04 -1.79
N ILE A 71 15.12 -1.33 -1.56
CA ILE A 71 15.36 -0.61 -0.31
C ILE A 71 14.33 0.52 -0.14
N GLU A 72 14.10 1.33 -1.18
CA GLU A 72 13.10 2.41 -1.15
C GLU A 72 11.68 1.88 -0.85
N MET A 73 11.30 0.75 -1.45
CA MET A 73 10.00 0.12 -1.17
C MET A 73 9.85 -0.35 0.28
N ILE A 74 10.93 -0.83 0.92
CA ILE A 74 10.92 -1.18 2.34
C ILE A 74 10.79 0.08 3.20
N ASP A 75 11.55 1.14 2.91
CA ASP A 75 11.50 2.40 3.67
C ASP A 75 10.09 3.02 3.64
N GLU A 76 9.44 3.01 2.46
CA GLU A 76 8.05 3.46 2.33
C GLU A 76 7.07 2.62 3.16
N LEU A 77 7.27 1.30 3.18
CA LEU A 77 6.47 0.37 3.99
C LEU A 77 6.66 0.63 5.48
N GLU A 78 7.89 0.84 5.95
CA GLU A 78 8.19 1.16 7.34
C GLU A 78 7.58 2.49 7.76
N ALA A 79 7.71 3.53 6.93
CA ALA A 79 7.06 4.82 7.18
C ALA A 79 5.53 4.69 7.28
N LYS A 80 4.92 3.83 6.46
CA LYS A 80 3.47 3.59 6.50
C LYS A 80 3.05 2.80 7.74
N VAL A 81 3.82 1.80 8.15
CA VAL A 81 3.61 1.07 9.41
C VAL A 81 3.69 2.02 10.61
N GLU A 82 4.66 2.93 10.64
CA GLU A 82 4.82 3.90 11.72
C GLU A 82 3.62 4.86 11.81
N GLN A 83 3.09 5.29 10.65
CA GLN A 83 1.87 6.11 10.59
C GLN A 83 0.64 5.39 11.13
N VAL A 84 0.52 4.07 10.93
CA VAL A 84 -0.60 3.26 11.46
C VAL A 84 -0.48 3.03 12.97
N LYS A 85 0.75 2.91 13.47
CA LYS A 85 1.06 2.72 14.90
C LYS A 85 0.83 3.99 15.73
N LYS A 86 0.97 5.19 15.15
CA LYS A 86 0.62 6.47 15.80
C LYS A 86 -0.90 6.63 15.99
#